data_AF-A0A7S1H7I5-F1
#
_entry.id   AF-A0A7S1H7I5-F1
#
_cell.length_a   1.000
_cell.length_b   1.000
_cell.length_c   1.000
_cell.angle_alpha   90.00
_cell.angle_beta   90.00
_cell.angle_gamma   90.00
#
_symmetry.space_group_name_H-M   'P 1'
#
loop_
_entity.id
_entity.type
_entity.pdbx_description
1 polymer ?
#
loop_
_entity_poly.entity_id
_entity_poly.type
_entity_poly.pdbx_seq_one_letter_code
_entity_poly.pdbx_strand_id
1 'polypeptide(L)'
;AGAQGAKHGNRSVSSKTGSADVLEALGANIQLTPRQVAASVAECGIGFMFAPNHHPAMKNIAPVRRELGVRTIFNILGPLTNPAGAPNILMGVFHPDLVGIQVRVLQRLGAEHALVVYGKDGMDEISLGATTLVGELKDGAVREYEIHPEDFGFAMASNRSLKVEG
;
A
#
# COMPACT_ATOMS: atom_id res chain seq x y z
N ALA A 1 -8.64 5.94 -15.95
CA ALA A 1 -7.22 5.66 -16.25
C ALA A 1 -6.56 6.95 -16.76
N GLY A 2 -5.27 7.16 -16.51
CA GLY A 2 -4.56 8.41 -16.90
C GLY A 2 -3.85 9.15 -15.75
N ALA A 3 -4.00 8.70 -14.51
CA ALA A 3 -3.24 9.23 -13.38
C ALA A 3 -1.81 8.68 -13.39
N GLN A 4 -0.84 9.53 -13.02
CA GLN A 4 0.55 9.11 -12.80
C GLN A 4 0.67 8.37 -11.47
N GLY A 5 1.27 7.18 -11.49
CA GLY A 5 1.38 6.30 -10.33
C GLY A 5 2.83 6.11 -9.88
N ALA A 6 3.11 6.43 -8.61
CA ALA A 6 4.37 6.07 -7.96
C ALA A 6 4.11 4.95 -6.93
N LYS A 7 4.41 3.71 -7.32
CA LYS A 7 4.20 2.54 -6.46
C LYS A 7 5.42 2.30 -5.58
N HIS A 8 5.29 2.52 -4.28
CA HIS A 8 6.24 2.01 -3.30
C HIS A 8 5.91 0.55 -2.97
N GLY A 9 6.91 -0.33 -3.02
CA GLY A 9 6.71 -1.76 -2.80
C GLY A 9 7.97 -2.49 -2.38
N ASN A 10 7.78 -3.70 -1.89
CA ASN A 10 8.87 -4.58 -1.48
C ASN A 10 8.64 -6.01 -2.01
N ARG A 11 9.65 -6.86 -1.86
CA ARG A 11 9.50 -8.32 -1.99
C ARG A 11 8.67 -8.84 -0.83
N SER A 12 8.07 -10.00 -1.02
CA SER A 12 7.34 -10.64 0.07
C SER A 12 8.24 -10.90 1.29
N VAL A 13 7.70 -10.64 2.49
CA VAL A 13 8.30 -11.03 3.77
C VAL A 13 7.44 -12.08 4.50
N SER A 14 6.16 -12.21 4.14
CA SER A 14 5.18 -13.08 4.83
C SER A 14 4.15 -13.75 3.91
N SER A 15 3.95 -13.28 2.68
CA SER A 15 3.11 -13.93 1.65
C SER A 15 3.97 -14.76 0.69
N LYS A 16 3.35 -15.47 -0.27
CA LYS A 16 4.11 -16.17 -1.32
C LYS A 16 4.73 -15.22 -2.34
N THR A 17 4.06 -14.11 -2.60
CA THR A 17 4.42 -13.15 -3.66
C THR A 17 4.15 -11.72 -3.19
N GLY A 18 5.13 -10.84 -3.39
CA GLY A 18 5.00 -9.40 -3.19
C GLY A 18 4.92 -8.65 -4.52
N SER A 19 4.60 -7.36 -4.46
CA SER A 19 4.52 -6.51 -5.66
C SER A 19 5.81 -6.50 -6.50
N ALA A 20 6.98 -6.54 -5.87
CA ALA A 20 8.25 -6.61 -6.57
C ALA A 20 8.43 -7.94 -7.32
N ASP A 21 8.01 -9.05 -6.72
CA ASP A 21 8.14 -10.39 -7.29
C ASP A 21 7.23 -10.54 -8.53
N VAL A 22 6.02 -9.98 -8.47
CA VAL A 22 5.09 -9.93 -9.63
C VAL A 22 5.66 -9.10 -10.77
N LEU A 23 6.18 -7.90 -10.48
CA LEU A 23 6.76 -7.02 -11.50
C LEU A 23 7.99 -7.65 -12.16
N GLU A 24 8.86 -8.29 -11.39
CA GLU A 24 10.03 -8.99 -11.90
C GLU A 24 9.64 -10.18 -12.78
N ALA A 25 8.62 -10.97 -12.38
CA ALA A 25 8.09 -12.06 -13.19
C ALA A 25 7.48 -11.60 -14.52
N LEU A 26 6.94 -10.38 -14.56
CA LEU A 26 6.45 -9.72 -15.79
C LEU A 26 7.57 -9.09 -16.63
N GLY A 27 8.84 -9.21 -16.21
CA GLY A 27 10.01 -8.71 -16.93
C GLY A 27 10.40 -7.27 -16.63
N ALA A 28 9.79 -6.63 -15.63
CA ALA A 28 10.15 -5.27 -15.24
C ALA A 28 11.47 -5.25 -14.44
N ASN A 29 12.33 -4.26 -14.72
CA ASN A 29 13.48 -3.99 -13.88
C ASN A 29 13.05 -3.22 -12.62
N ILE A 30 13.07 -3.88 -11.46
CA ILE A 30 12.68 -3.26 -10.17
C ILE A 30 13.82 -2.47 -9.49
N GLN A 31 15.04 -2.53 -10.03
CA GLN A 31 16.25 -1.91 -9.44
C GLN A 31 16.54 -0.53 -10.02
N LEU A 32 15.50 0.19 -10.47
CA LEU A 32 15.67 1.53 -11.02
C LEU A 32 16.19 2.51 -9.96
N THR A 33 17.10 3.39 -10.39
CA THR A 33 17.53 4.54 -9.59
C THR A 33 16.40 5.58 -9.48
N PRO A 34 16.42 6.49 -8.49
CA PRO A 34 15.39 7.53 -8.36
C PRO A 34 15.17 8.35 -9.64
N ARG A 35 16.25 8.65 -10.38
CA ARG A 35 16.17 9.37 -11.66
C ARG A 35 15.46 8.55 -12.74
N GLN A 36 15.70 7.24 -12.80
CA GLN A 36 15.04 6.34 -13.74
C GLN A 36 13.57 6.12 -13.38
N VAL A 37 13.23 6.06 -12.09
CA VAL A 37 11.82 6.02 -11.64
C VAL A 37 11.09 7.28 -12.10
N ALA A 38 11.69 8.46 -11.92
CA ALA A 38 11.10 9.71 -12.39
C ALA A 38 10.87 9.72 -13.91
N ALA A 39 11.83 9.23 -14.69
CA ALA A 39 11.68 9.07 -16.14
C ALA A 39 10.54 8.09 -16.49
N SER A 40 10.46 6.95 -15.80
CA SER A 40 9.39 5.96 -15.98
C SER A 40 8.00 6.54 -15.71
N VAL A 41 7.86 7.36 -14.66
CA VAL A 41 6.58 8.04 -14.38
C VAL A 41 6.24 9.04 -15.49
N ALA A 42 7.23 9.79 -15.98
CA ALA A 42 7.01 10.79 -17.03
C ALA A 42 6.65 10.17 -18.38
N GLU A 43 7.31 9.07 -18.76
CA GLU A 43 7.17 8.43 -20.07
C GLU A 43 6.03 7.40 -20.10
N CYS A 44 5.90 6.58 -19.05
CA CYS A 44 4.97 5.45 -19.01
C CYS A 44 3.78 5.68 -18.06
N GLY A 45 3.76 6.79 -17.31
CA GLY A 45 2.74 7.07 -16.31
C GLY A 45 2.85 6.25 -15.02
N ILE A 46 3.84 5.37 -14.89
CA ILE A 46 4.04 4.53 -13.71
C ILE A 46 5.53 4.38 -13.38
N GLY A 47 5.85 4.40 -12.09
CA GLY A 47 7.17 4.09 -11.58
C GLY A 47 7.09 3.21 -10.34
N PHE A 48 8.00 2.25 -10.24
CA PHE A 48 8.13 1.37 -9.08
C PHE A 48 9.35 1.75 -8.24
N MET A 49 9.13 1.99 -6.96
CA MET A 49 10.15 2.33 -5.97
C MET A 49 10.37 1.13 -5.07
N PHE A 50 11.50 0.45 -5.25
CA PHE A 50 11.83 -0.73 -4.45
C PHE A 50 12.34 -0.32 -3.06
N ALA A 51 11.57 -0.66 -2.02
CA ALA A 51 11.75 -0.12 -0.67
C ALA A 51 13.18 -0.20 -0.10
N PRO A 52 13.96 -1.29 -0.28
CA PRO A 52 15.34 -1.35 0.19
C PRO A 52 16.26 -0.26 -0.38
N ASN A 53 15.98 0.22 -1.59
CA ASN A 53 16.79 1.25 -2.25
C ASN A 53 16.47 2.67 -1.73
N HIS A 54 15.29 2.86 -1.13
CA HIS A 54 14.82 4.17 -0.65
C HIS A 54 14.91 4.34 0.86
N HIS A 55 15.09 3.25 1.61
CA HIS A 55 15.20 3.28 3.08
C HIS A 55 16.46 2.55 3.58
N PRO A 56 17.68 2.98 3.19
CA PRO A 56 18.93 2.28 3.53
C PRO A 56 19.16 2.16 5.04
N ALA A 57 18.69 3.14 5.83
CA ALA A 57 18.76 3.11 7.29
C ALA A 57 18.01 1.92 7.91
N MET A 58 16.99 1.38 7.23
CA MET A 58 16.26 0.20 7.70
C MET A 58 17.13 -1.05 7.76
N LYS A 59 18.26 -1.10 7.03
CA LYS A 59 19.23 -2.20 7.11
C LYS A 59 19.78 -2.39 8.52
N ASN A 60 19.94 -1.29 9.27
CA ASN A 60 20.48 -1.32 10.63
C ASN A 60 19.50 -1.95 11.63
N ILE A 61 18.20 -1.87 11.35
CA ILE A 61 17.12 -2.34 12.23
C ILE A 61 16.64 -3.74 11.83
N ALA A 62 16.97 -4.19 10.61
CA ALA A 62 16.54 -5.49 10.08
C ALA A 62 16.94 -6.71 10.94
N PRO A 63 18.16 -6.80 11.52
CA PRO A 63 18.52 -7.92 12.39
C PRO A 63 17.65 -7.98 13.64
N VAL A 64 17.45 -6.83 14.31
CA VAL A 64 16.63 -6.70 15.52
C VAL A 64 15.17 -7.08 15.24
N ARG A 65 14.61 -6.64 14.11
CA ARG A 65 13.25 -7.01 13.72
C ARG A 65 13.09 -8.50 13.46
N ARG A 66 14.11 -9.14 12.88
CA ARG A 66 14.11 -10.58 12.63
C ARG A 66 14.16 -11.37 13.94
N GLU A 67 15.00 -10.93 14.88
CA GLU A 67 15.13 -11.57 16.20
C GLU A 67 13.87 -11.41 17.05
N LEU A 68 13.24 -10.23 17.04
CA LEU A 68 11.99 -9.99 17.76
C LEU A 68 10.82 -10.86 17.26
N GLY A 69 10.74 -11.14 15.96
CA GLY A 69 9.71 -12.01 15.37
C GLY A 69 8.25 -11.51 15.51
N VAL A 70 8.04 -10.32 16.08
CA VAL A 70 6.73 -9.72 16.32
C VAL A 70 6.49 -8.46 15.49
N ARG A 71 5.23 -8.10 15.29
CA ARG A 71 4.85 -6.83 14.66
C ARG A 71 5.25 -5.66 15.57
N THR A 72 5.85 -4.63 14.99
CA THR A 72 6.25 -3.40 15.68
C THR A 72 5.75 -2.19 14.90
N ILE A 73 5.99 -0.97 15.39
CA ILE A 73 5.66 0.26 14.66
C ILE A 73 6.25 0.28 13.24
N PHE A 74 7.41 -0.36 13.01
CA PHE A 74 8.02 -0.45 11.68
C PHE A 74 7.17 -1.21 10.65
N ASN A 75 6.17 -1.99 11.08
CA ASN A 75 5.24 -2.66 10.18
C ASN A 75 4.17 -1.72 9.60
N ILE A 76 3.94 -0.55 10.22
CA ILE A 76 2.95 0.44 9.76
C ILE A 76 3.58 1.69 9.13
N LEU A 77 4.92 1.83 9.21
CA LEU A 77 5.63 3.00 8.67
C LEU A 77 5.84 2.95 7.15
N GLY A 78 5.98 1.76 6.55
CA GLY A 78 6.35 1.63 5.13
C GLY A 78 5.46 2.41 4.15
N PRO A 79 4.13 2.32 4.27
CA PRO A 79 3.21 3.10 3.45
C PRO A 79 3.23 4.61 3.73
N LEU A 80 3.62 5.03 4.94
CA LEU A 80 3.70 6.44 5.35
C LEU A 80 4.97 7.15 4.84
N THR A 81 5.98 6.39 4.42
CA THR A 81 7.29 6.92 4.02
C THR A 81 7.48 6.94 2.50
N ASN A 82 6.41 7.11 1.72
CA ASN A 82 6.50 7.15 0.26
C ASN A 82 7.46 8.28 -0.20
N PRO A 83 8.59 7.95 -0.85
CA PRO A 83 9.60 8.93 -1.21
C PRO A 83 9.20 9.85 -2.37
N ALA A 84 8.09 9.56 -3.07
CA ALA A 84 7.60 10.37 -4.19
C ALA A 84 6.81 11.61 -3.76
N GLY A 85 6.44 11.75 -2.48
CA GLY A 85 5.62 12.88 -2.02
C GLY A 85 4.27 12.98 -2.74
N ALA A 86 3.68 11.84 -3.11
CA ALA A 86 2.45 11.80 -3.89
C ALA A 86 1.28 12.44 -3.09
N PRO A 87 0.57 13.44 -3.65
CA PRO A 87 -0.51 14.15 -2.94
C PRO A 87 -1.74 13.26 -2.74
N ASN A 88 -1.91 12.24 -3.60
CA ASN A 88 -3.01 11.28 -3.58
C ASN A 88 -2.50 9.89 -3.19
N ILE A 89 -3.10 9.27 -2.16
CA ILE A 89 -2.62 8.01 -1.58
C ILE A 89 -3.79 7.03 -1.41
N LEU A 90 -3.62 5.78 -1.86
CA LEU A 90 -4.44 4.64 -1.44
C LEU A 90 -3.56 3.70 -0.60
N MET A 91 -3.97 3.42 0.63
CA MET A 91 -3.19 2.67 1.60
C MET A 91 -4.01 1.57 2.24
N GLY A 92 -3.55 0.33 2.08
CA GLY A 92 -4.01 -0.81 2.85
C GLY A 92 -3.49 -0.82 4.28
N VAL A 93 -4.32 -1.27 5.23
CA VAL A 93 -3.88 -1.60 6.59
C VAL A 93 -4.33 -3.00 6.98
N PHE A 94 -3.57 -3.68 7.85
CA PHE A 94 -3.84 -5.07 8.22
C PHE A 94 -4.80 -5.23 9.42
N HIS A 95 -5.27 -4.13 10.00
CA HIS A 95 -6.12 -4.14 11.20
C HIS A 95 -7.12 -2.98 11.15
N PRO A 96 -8.38 -3.17 11.55
CA PRO A 96 -9.43 -2.13 11.45
C PRO A 96 -9.05 -0.84 12.20
N ASP A 97 -8.50 -0.94 13.41
CA ASP A 97 -8.10 0.23 14.20
C ASP A 97 -7.07 1.13 13.49
N LEU A 98 -6.30 0.58 12.57
CA LEU A 98 -5.30 1.34 11.83
C LEU A 98 -5.93 2.27 10.78
N VAL A 99 -7.19 2.05 10.38
CA VAL A 99 -7.85 2.87 9.35
C VAL A 99 -7.90 4.33 9.79
N GLY A 100 -8.55 4.61 10.92
CA GLY A 100 -8.63 5.95 11.47
C GLY A 100 -7.27 6.50 11.92
N ILE A 101 -6.41 5.65 12.50
CA ILE A 101 -5.08 6.09 12.97
C ILE A 101 -4.23 6.59 11.80
N GLN A 102 -4.11 5.79 10.74
CA GLN A 102 -3.19 6.09 9.64
C GLN A 102 -3.68 7.24 8.78
N VAL A 103 -4.99 7.41 8.56
CA VAL A 103 -5.50 8.56 7.80
C VAL A 103 -5.20 9.89 8.51
N ARG A 104 -5.28 9.91 9.85
CA ARG A 104 -4.90 11.08 10.66
C ARG A 104 -3.39 11.33 10.65
N VAL A 105 -2.58 10.28 10.58
CA VAL A 105 -1.12 10.42 10.40
C VAL A 105 -0.82 11.02 9.03
N LEU A 106 -1.44 10.53 7.96
CA LEU A 106 -1.27 11.06 6.61
C LEU A 106 -1.67 12.53 6.51
N GLN A 107 -2.75 12.94 7.18
CA GLN A 107 -3.14 14.35 7.30
C GLN A 107 -2.02 15.20 7.92
N ARG A 108 -1.41 14.73 9.01
CA ARG A 108 -0.30 15.44 9.68
C ARG A 108 0.99 15.45 8.86
N LEU A 109 1.18 14.46 7.99
CA LEU A 109 2.29 14.40 7.05
C LEU A 109 2.06 15.24 5.78
N GLY A 110 0.89 15.86 5.63
CA GLY A 110 0.59 16.78 4.55
C GLY A 110 0.03 16.14 3.27
N ALA A 111 -0.55 14.94 3.35
CA ALA A 111 -1.30 14.38 2.21
C ALA A 111 -2.51 15.26 1.87
N GLU A 112 -2.85 15.39 0.58
CA GLU A 112 -3.98 16.19 0.11
C GLU A 112 -5.27 15.36 0.04
N HIS A 113 -5.18 14.17 -0.56
CA HIS A 113 -6.25 13.18 -0.59
C HIS A 113 -5.69 11.81 -0.24
N ALA A 114 -6.20 11.18 0.81
CA ALA A 114 -5.80 9.82 1.16
C ALA A 114 -7.01 8.93 1.43
N LEU A 115 -6.94 7.69 0.98
CA LEU A 115 -7.86 6.61 1.35
C LEU A 115 -7.06 5.54 2.08
N VAL A 116 -7.41 5.28 3.33
CA VAL A 116 -6.90 4.16 4.12
C VAL A 116 -7.99 3.10 4.18
N VAL A 117 -7.69 1.88 3.78
CA VAL A 117 -8.70 0.82 3.61
C VAL A 117 -8.37 -0.46 4.36
N TYR A 118 -9.41 -1.13 4.83
CA TYR A 118 -9.35 -2.47 5.42
C TYR A 118 -10.59 -3.28 5.04
N GLY A 119 -10.42 -4.41 4.35
CA GLY A 119 -11.48 -5.36 4.09
C GLY A 119 -11.84 -6.17 5.33
N LYS A 120 -13.13 -6.26 5.69
CA LYS A 120 -13.60 -7.04 6.86
C LYS A 120 -13.41 -8.57 6.72
N ASP A 121 -12.92 -9.03 5.58
CA ASP A 121 -12.40 -10.39 5.35
C ASP A 121 -10.90 -10.54 5.68
N GLY A 122 -10.26 -9.50 6.22
CA GLY A 122 -8.88 -9.51 6.69
C GLY A 122 -7.86 -8.98 5.69
N MET A 123 -8.30 -8.43 4.55
CA MET A 123 -7.45 -7.92 3.48
C MET A 123 -7.02 -6.48 3.75
N ASP A 124 -5.79 -6.13 3.37
CA ASP A 124 -5.31 -4.75 3.31
C ASP A 124 -5.65 -4.08 1.96
N GLU A 125 -6.75 -4.48 1.34
CA GLU A 125 -7.29 -3.92 0.10
C GLU A 125 -8.81 -3.68 0.23
N ILE A 126 -9.38 -3.00 -0.77
CA ILE A 126 -10.83 -2.93 -0.93
C ILE A 126 -11.31 -4.35 -1.29
N SER A 127 -12.13 -4.93 -0.43
CA SER A 127 -12.60 -6.30 -0.58
C SER A 127 -13.73 -6.40 -1.59
N LEU A 128 -13.72 -7.49 -2.38
CA LEU A 128 -14.86 -7.93 -3.18
C LEU A 128 -15.74 -8.93 -2.42
N GLY A 129 -15.28 -9.49 -1.31
CA GLY A 129 -15.96 -10.56 -0.57
C GLY A 129 -16.58 -10.12 0.76
N ALA A 130 -16.33 -8.88 1.17
CA ALA A 130 -16.83 -8.31 2.42
C ALA A 130 -16.89 -6.78 2.31
N THR A 131 -17.53 -6.17 3.31
CA THR A 131 -17.47 -4.72 3.52
C THR A 131 -16.04 -4.24 3.72
N THR A 132 -15.74 -3.05 3.23
CA THR A 132 -14.45 -2.37 3.44
C THR A 132 -14.65 -1.16 4.34
N LEU A 133 -13.83 -1.05 5.40
CA LEU A 133 -13.69 0.17 6.20
C LEU A 133 -12.80 1.15 5.47
N VAL A 134 -13.20 2.42 5.43
CA VAL A 134 -12.49 3.49 4.72
C VAL A 134 -12.28 4.67 5.65
N GLY A 135 -11.03 5.11 5.78
CA GLY A 135 -10.64 6.40 6.33
C GLY A 135 -10.22 7.30 5.19
N GLU A 136 -11.00 8.32 4.89
CA GLU A 136 -10.74 9.28 3.83
C GLU A 136 -10.28 10.62 4.39
N LEU A 137 -9.13 11.11 3.93
CA LEU A 137 -8.72 12.50 4.05
C LEU A 137 -9.02 13.18 2.73
N LYS A 138 -9.85 14.24 2.73
CA LYS A 138 -10.10 15.05 1.54
C LYS A 138 -10.45 16.47 1.96
N ASP A 139 -9.91 17.46 1.23
CA ASP A 139 -10.15 18.88 1.52
C ASP A 139 -9.83 19.26 2.98
N GLY A 140 -8.78 18.64 3.54
CA GLY A 140 -8.36 18.82 4.93
C GLY A 140 -9.25 18.16 5.99
N ALA A 141 -10.34 17.49 5.60
CA ALA A 141 -11.25 16.81 6.52
C ALA A 141 -11.04 15.29 6.49
N VAL A 142 -11.09 14.66 7.67
CA VAL A 142 -11.09 13.20 7.80
C VAL A 142 -12.51 12.69 7.98
N ARG A 143 -12.89 11.66 7.22
CA ARG A 143 -14.16 10.94 7.34
C ARG A 143 -13.88 9.45 7.42
N GLU A 144 -14.65 8.75 8.25
CA GLU A 144 -14.61 7.29 8.34
C GLU A 144 -15.97 6.75 7.93
N TYR A 145 -16.00 5.78 7.01
CA TYR A 145 -17.22 5.17 6.48
C TYR A 145 -16.97 3.75 6.02
N GLU A 146 -18.05 3.05 5.65
CA GLU A 146 -18.01 1.71 5.10
C GLU A 146 -18.48 1.72 3.64
N ILE A 147 -17.90 0.85 2.83
CA ILE A 147 -18.35 0.59 1.47
C ILE A 147 -18.55 -0.89 1.23
N HIS A 148 -19.48 -1.22 0.34
CA HIS A 148 -19.78 -2.57 -0.11
C HIS A 148 -19.48 -2.71 -1.61
N PRO A 149 -19.08 -3.90 -2.11
CA PRO A 149 -18.91 -4.13 -3.54
C PRO A 149 -20.14 -3.71 -4.37
N GLU A 150 -21.33 -3.95 -3.82
CA GLU A 150 -22.62 -3.63 -4.44
C GLU A 150 -22.85 -2.14 -4.65
N ASP A 151 -22.25 -1.27 -3.83
CA ASP A 151 -22.33 0.20 -3.98
C ASP A 151 -21.71 0.65 -5.31
N PHE A 152 -20.86 -0.19 -5.92
CA PHE A 152 -20.19 0.06 -7.19
C PHE A 152 -20.66 -0.89 -8.30
N GLY A 153 -21.75 -1.64 -8.09
CA GLY A 153 -22.31 -2.56 -9.07
C GLY A 153 -21.56 -3.90 -9.19
N PHE A 154 -20.71 -4.26 -8.24
CA PHE A 154 -20.08 -5.58 -8.18
C PHE A 154 -20.90 -6.52 -7.30
N ALA A 155 -21.05 -7.77 -7.74
CA ALA A 155 -21.55 -8.82 -6.86
C ALA A 155 -20.45 -9.25 -5.88
N MET A 156 -20.82 -9.51 -4.63
CA MET A 156 -19.89 -10.10 -3.67
C MET A 156 -19.26 -11.41 -4.21
N ALA A 157 -17.94 -11.49 -4.16
CA ALA A 157 -17.15 -12.63 -4.62
C ALA A 157 -16.32 -13.19 -3.47
N SER A 158 -16.40 -14.50 -3.25
CA SER A 158 -15.61 -15.16 -2.20
C SER A 158 -14.11 -14.96 -2.42
N ASN A 159 -13.38 -14.55 -1.38
CA ASN A 159 -11.92 -14.42 -1.45
C ASN A 159 -11.20 -15.73 -1.81
N ARG A 160 -11.89 -16.88 -1.76
CA ARG A 160 -11.37 -18.18 -2.23
C ARG A 160 -10.98 -18.14 -3.70
N SER A 161 -11.65 -17.36 -4.54
CA SER A 161 -11.30 -17.22 -5.96
C SER A 161 -10.00 -16.44 -6.18
N LEU A 162 -9.48 -15.76 -5.15
CA LEU A 162 -8.25 -14.97 -5.19
C LEU A 162 -7.08 -15.66 -4.45
N LYS A 163 -7.32 -16.84 -3.86
CA LYS A 163 -6.27 -17.61 -3.19
C LYS A 163 -5.44 -18.39 -4.21
N VAL A 164 -4.12 -18.23 -4.13
CA VAL A 164 -3.16 -19.05 -4.89
C VAL A 164 -2.78 -20.25 -4.02
N GLU A 165 -2.98 -21.46 -4.53
CA GLU A 165 -2.51 -22.70 -3.89
C GLU A 165 -0.98 -22.71 -3.73
N GLY A 166 -0.49 -23.48 -2.76
CA GLY A 166 0.91 -23.46 -2.31
C GLY A 166 1.57 -24.78 -2.46
#